data_AF-A0A1S3Q2Z2-F1
#
_entry.id   AF-A0A1S3Q2Z2-F1
#
_cell.length_a   1.000
_cell.length_b   1.000
_cell.length_c   1.000
_cell.angle_alpha   90.00
_cell.angle_beta   90.00
_cell.angle_gamma   90.00
#
_symmetry.space_group_name_H-M   'P 1'
#
loop_
_entity.id
_entity.type
_entity.pdbx_description
1 polymer ?
#
loop_
_entity_poly.entity_id
_entity_poly.type
_entity_poly.pdbx_seq_one_letter_code
_entity_poly.pdbx_strand_id
1 'polypeptide(L)'
;MRDPPRVEEIIKTMQKAGTSTIQVISDFDMTLTRFAYNGKRCPTSHNILDNSKLISEECKAQLKDLLNTYYPIEIDSKRTAEEKLPLMVEW
;
A
#
# COMPACT_ATOMS: atom_id res chain seq x y z
N MET A 1 8.55 -18.04 4.44
CA MET A 1 7.77 -18.48 3.25
C MET A 1 6.92 -19.67 3.65
N ARG A 2 5.64 -19.72 3.22
CA ARG A 2 4.68 -20.76 3.64
C ARG A 2 4.94 -22.13 2.98
N ASP A 3 5.35 -22.16 1.72
CA ASP A 3 5.60 -23.38 0.94
C ASP A 3 6.88 -23.21 0.08
N PRO A 4 8.06 -23.53 0.64
CA PRO A 4 9.34 -23.33 -0.07
C PRO A 4 9.52 -24.16 -1.35
N PRO A 5 9.18 -25.47 -1.40
CA PRO A 5 9.33 -26.26 -2.63
C PRO A 5 8.56 -25.69 -3.83
N ARG A 6 7.32 -25.23 -3.60
CA ARG A 6 6.51 -24.61 -4.66
C ARG A 6 7.13 -23.30 -5.18
N VAL A 7 7.69 -22.48 -4.29
CA VAL A 7 8.38 -21.24 -4.69
C VAL A 7 9.58 -21.56 -5.59
N GLU A 8 10.35 -22.59 -5.27
CA GLU A 8 11.50 -23.03 -6.08
C GLU A 8 11.08 -23.49 -7.48
N GLU A 9 9.98 -24.25 -7.58
CA GLU A 9 9.42 -24.70 -8.87
C GLU A 9 8.98 -23.51 -9.75
N ILE A 10 8.28 -22.54 -9.16
CA ILE A 10 7.82 -21.33 -9.83
C ILE A 10 9.02 -20.52 -10.39
N ILE A 11 10.07 -20.33 -9.59
CA ILE A 11 11.30 -19.63 -10.01
C ILE A 11 11.99 -20.37 -11.17
N LYS A 12 12.15 -21.70 -11.06
CA LYS A 12 12.76 -22.52 -12.13
C LYS A 12 11.97 -22.45 -13.43
N THR A 13 10.65 -22.39 -13.35
CA THR A 13 9.78 -22.26 -14.53
C THR A 13 9.97 -20.91 -15.21
N MET A 14 10.00 -19.81 -14.46
CA MET A 14 10.28 -18.47 -15.01
C MET A 14 11.67 -18.40 -15.66
N GLN A 15 12.69 -18.98 -15.02
CA GLN A 15 14.06 -19.00 -15.57
C GLN A 15 14.14 -19.77 -16.89
N LYS A 16 13.45 -20.91 -17.01
CA LYS A 16 13.42 -21.73 -18.24
C LYS A 16 12.67 -21.04 -19.39
N ALA A 17 11.60 -20.31 -19.10
CA ALA A 17 10.79 -19.63 -20.11
C ALA A 17 11.51 -18.42 -20.74
N GLY A 18 12.44 -17.80 -20.01
CA GLY A 18 13.26 -16.69 -20.49
C GLY A 18 12.64 -15.31 -20.26
N THR A 19 13.43 -14.26 -20.50
CA THR A 19 13.04 -12.88 -20.15
C THR A 19 11.88 -12.34 -21.00
N SER A 20 11.72 -12.83 -22.24
CA SER A 20 10.65 -12.41 -23.15
C SER A 20 9.25 -12.84 -22.68
N THR A 21 9.15 -13.71 -21.68
CA THR A 21 7.87 -14.19 -21.13
C THR A 21 7.53 -13.55 -19.79
N ILE A 22 8.36 -12.64 -19.27
CA ILE A 22 8.17 -12.04 -17.94
C ILE A 22 7.53 -10.66 -18.07
N GLN A 23 6.52 -10.44 -17.24
CA GLN A 23 5.94 -9.12 -16.96
C GLN A 23 5.91 -8.90 -15.45
N VAL A 24 5.99 -7.65 -15.02
CA VAL A 24 5.92 -7.27 -13.60
C VAL A 24 4.68 -6.41 -13.39
N ILE A 25 3.85 -6.82 -12.43
CA ILE A 25 2.74 -6.03 -11.90
C ILE A 25 3.09 -5.74 -10.44
N SER A 26 3.18 -4.45 -10.09
CA SER A 26 3.56 -4.01 -8.75
C SER A 26 2.61 -2.91 -8.29
N ASP A 27 2.30 -2.94 -7.01
CA ASP A 27 1.79 -1.78 -6.29
C ASP A 27 2.89 -0.70 -6.17
N PHE A 28 2.51 0.52 -5.77
CA PHE A 28 3.39 1.68 -5.67
C PHE A 28 3.71 2.05 -4.22
N ASP A 29 2.71 2.49 -3.46
CA ASP A 29 2.90 3.03 -2.11
C ASP A 29 3.32 1.93 -1.13
N MET A 30 4.39 2.17 -0.38
CA MET A 30 4.96 1.22 0.60
C MET A 30 5.50 -0.10 -0.02
N THR A 31 5.42 -0.25 -1.35
CA THR A 31 6.00 -1.36 -2.14
C THR A 31 7.23 -0.90 -2.91
N LEU A 32 7.05 0.06 -3.84
CA LEU A 32 8.15 0.73 -4.55
C LEU A 32 8.67 1.92 -3.75
N THR A 33 7.80 2.58 -2.98
CA THR A 33 8.18 3.62 -2.02
C THR A 33 8.46 3.01 -0.64
N ARG A 34 9.29 3.67 0.16
CA ARG A 34 9.71 3.16 1.47
C ARG A 34 8.54 3.19 2.46
N PHE A 35 8.45 2.15 3.30
CA PHE A 35 7.53 2.13 4.45
C PHE A 35 7.91 3.17 5.52
N ALA A 36 9.20 3.24 5.88
CA ALA A 36 9.71 4.16 6.89
C ALA A 36 11.18 4.51 6.61
N TYR A 37 11.63 5.63 7.15
CA TYR A 37 13.02 6.07 7.11
C TYR A 37 13.39 6.76 8.43
N ASN A 38 14.52 6.36 9.04
CA ASN A 38 14.97 6.85 10.34
C ASN A 38 13.90 6.80 11.44
N GLY A 39 13.14 5.70 11.51
CA GLY A 39 12.08 5.49 12.49
C GLY A 39 10.81 6.31 12.27
N LYS A 40 10.73 7.08 11.17
CA LYS A 40 9.54 7.86 10.81
C LYS A 40 8.83 7.27 9.60
N ARG A 41 7.50 7.35 9.61
CA ARG A 41 6.63 6.94 8.50
C ARG A 41 6.92 7.79 7.27
N CYS A 42 7.14 7.16 6.12
CA CYS A 42 7.22 7.88 4.85
C CYS A 42 5.80 8.20 4.34
N PRO A 43 5.62 9.30 3.60
CA PRO A 43 4.32 9.66 3.04
C PRO A 43 3.93 8.72 1.89
N THR A 44 2.63 8.43 1.76
CA THR A 44 2.02 7.88 0.54
C THR A 44 1.95 8.93 -0.57
N SER A 45 1.59 8.52 -1.78
CA SER A 45 1.23 9.41 -2.88
C SER A 45 0.21 10.49 -2.47
N HIS A 46 -0.82 10.12 -1.71
CA HIS A 46 -1.80 11.06 -1.15
C HIS A 46 -1.17 12.01 -0.14
N ASN A 47 -0.40 11.50 0.83
CA ASN A 47 0.23 12.36 1.84
C ASN A 47 1.26 13.35 1.27
N ILE A 48 1.83 13.10 0.09
CA ILE A 48 2.65 14.09 -0.61
C ILE A 48 1.82 15.33 -0.96
N LEU A 49 0.57 15.15 -1.41
CA LEU A 49 -0.36 16.24 -1.69
C LEU A 49 -0.88 16.88 -0.40
N ASP A 50 -1.25 16.09 0.60
CA ASP A 50 -1.77 16.59 1.88
C ASP A 50 -0.76 17.53 2.58
N ASN A 51 0.52 17.20 2.50
CA ASN A 51 1.60 18.00 3.10
C ASN A 51 2.07 19.16 2.21
N SER A 52 1.47 19.34 1.03
CA SER A 52 1.81 20.44 0.13
C SER A 52 1.43 21.79 0.74
N LYS A 53 2.20 22.82 0.38
CA LYS A 53 1.88 24.21 0.74
C LYS A 53 0.66 24.76 -0.02
N LEU A 54 0.19 24.03 -1.03
CA LEU A 54 -0.99 24.40 -1.82
C LEU A 54 -2.31 24.05 -1.11
N ILE A 55 -2.28 23.16 -0.12
CA ILE A 55 -3.44 22.78 0.66
C ILE A 55 -3.54 23.69 1.88
N SER A 56 -4.75 24.24 2.13
CA SER A 56 -5.00 25.09 3.28
C SER A 56 -4.86 24.32 4.60
N GLU A 57 -4.52 25.00 5.68
CA GLU A 57 -4.39 24.35 6.99
C GLU A 57 -5.72 23.76 7.48
N GLU A 58 -6.85 24.36 7.12
CA GLU A 58 -8.20 23.82 7.40
C GLU A 58 -8.41 22.48 6.67
N CYS A 59 -8.07 22.40 5.39
CA CYS A 59 -8.19 21.16 4.61
C CYS A 59 -7.24 20.08 5.13
N LYS A 60 -6.01 20.44 5.55
CA LYS A 60 -5.09 19.49 6.19
C LYS A 60 -5.65 18.90 7.48
N ALA A 61 -6.36 19.71 8.28
CA ALA A 61 -7.02 19.21 9.48
C ALA A 61 -8.10 18.18 9.12
N GLN A 62 -8.94 18.48 8.12
CA GLN A 62 -9.97 17.55 7.64
C GLN A 62 -9.39 16.24 7.08
N LEU A 63 -8.34 16.32 6.26
CA LEU A 63 -7.66 15.15 5.71
C LEU A 63 -7.02 14.29 6.80
N LYS A 64 -6.46 14.93 7.82
CA LYS A 64 -5.91 14.24 8.99
C LYS A 64 -7.01 13.51 9.78
N ASP A 65 -8.19 14.11 9.92
CA ASP A 65 -9.33 13.48 10.60
C ASP A 65 -9.88 12.29 9.81
N LEU A 66 -9.96 12.39 8.47
CA LEU A 66 -10.28 11.26 7.59
C LEU A 66 -9.27 10.12 7.77
N LEU A 67 -7.97 10.43 7.69
CA LEU A 67 -6.90 9.44 7.88
C LEU A 67 -6.99 8.76 9.24
N ASN A 68 -7.19 9.51 10.32
CA ASN A 68 -7.30 8.96 11.68
C ASN A 68 -8.55 8.07 11.85
N THR A 69 -9.59 8.28 11.06
CA THR A 69 -10.83 7.50 11.09
C THR A 69 -10.69 6.22 10.28
N TYR A 70 -10.23 6.31 9.03
CA TYR A 70 -10.27 5.20 8.08
C TYR A 70 -9.03 4.33 8.07
N TYR A 71 -7.84 4.88 8.31
CA TYR A 71 -6.61 4.08 8.33
C TYR A 71 -6.63 2.94 9.36
N PRO A 72 -7.11 3.14 10.60
CA PRO A 72 -7.26 2.04 11.55
C PRO A 72 -8.22 0.94 11.08
N ILE A 73 -9.22 1.29 10.26
CA ILE A 73 -10.18 0.34 9.68
C ILE A 73 -9.51 -0.45 8.56
N GLU A 74 -8.76 0.22 7.67
CA GLU A 74 -8.01 -0.40 6.58
C GLU A 74 -7.10 -1.53 7.08
N ILE A 75 -6.32 -1.26 8.14
CA ILE A 75 -5.34 -2.20 8.68
C ILE A 75 -5.91 -3.19 9.71
N ASP A 76 -7.20 -3.09 10.06
CA ASP A 76 -7.79 -3.93 11.11
C ASP A 76 -7.83 -5.41 10.70
N SER A 77 -7.01 -6.24 11.34
CA SER A 77 -6.95 -7.67 11.03
C SER A 77 -8.19 -8.45 11.47
N LYS A 78 -9.11 -7.85 12.23
CA LYS A 78 -10.34 -8.49 12.71
C LYS A 78 -11.51 -8.37 11.74
N ARG A 79 -11.45 -7.39 10.82
CA ARG A 79 -12.48 -7.15 9.80
C ARG A 79 -12.14 -7.87 8.50
N THR A 80 -13.16 -8.39 7.82
CA THR A 80 -12.98 -9.02 6.51
C THR A 80 -12.78 -7.96 5.42
N ALA A 81 -12.34 -8.39 4.24
CA ALA A 81 -12.18 -7.48 3.10
C ALA A 81 -13.54 -6.89 2.66
N GLU A 82 -14.60 -7.69 2.72
CA GLU A 82 -15.97 -7.30 2.36
C GLU A 82 -16.53 -6.23 3.30
N GLU A 83 -16.23 -6.34 4.61
CA GLU A 83 -16.63 -5.34 5.60
C GLU A 83 -15.89 -4.00 5.40
N LYS A 84 -14.62 -4.05 4.98
CA LYS A 84 -13.80 -2.85 4.76
C LYS A 84 -14.12 -2.15 3.44
N LEU A 85 -14.48 -2.90 2.41
CA LEU A 85 -14.65 -2.39 1.05
C LEU A 85 -15.53 -1.13 0.96
N PRO A 86 -16.76 -1.08 1.51
CA PRO A 86 -17.59 0.13 1.42
C PRO A 86 -16.97 1.32 2.16
N LEU A 87 -16.22 1.08 3.24
CA LEU A 87 -15.58 2.13 4.04
C LEU A 87 -14.35 2.71 3.31
N MET A 88 -13.63 1.90 2.53
CA MET A 88 -12.53 2.38 1.67
C MET A 88 -13.03 3.10 0.41
N VAL A 89 -14.31 2.95 0.06
CA VAL A 89 -14.97 3.75 -0.98
C VAL A 89 -15.46 5.09 -0.43
N GLU A 90 -15.85 5.12 0.84
CA GLU A 90 -16.25 6.35 1.54
C GLU A 90 -15.06 7.25 1.88
N TRP A 91 -13.90 6.65 2.18
CA TRP A 91 -12.64 7.34 2.40
C TRP A 91 -12.06 7.91 1.10
#